data_AF-A0A7R9N9Q9-F1
#
_entry.id   AF-A0A7R9N9Q9-F1
#
_cell.length_a   1.000
_cell.length_b   1.000
_cell.length_c   1.000
_cell.angle_alpha   90.00
_cell.angle_beta   90.00
_cell.angle_gamma   90.00
#
_symmetry.space_group_name_H-M   'P 1'
#
loop_
_entity.id
_entity.type
_entity.pdbx_description
1 polymer ?
#
loop_
_entity_poly.entity_id
_entity_poly.type
_entity_poly.pdbx_seq_one_letter_code
_entity_poly.pdbx_strand_id
1 'polypeptide(L)'
;MIFPDDKIRVILKEMAIENEPVKFDDKIFQITLYEYKNRFPDLLNEITFSRSGTHPYSDLLERVLTRAKISRVLETVNPDFEYVKLKNGASEYIDEKIIPKFNDRDYQRLKEIGIELNKRLKETQS
;
A
#
# COMPACT_ATOMS: atom_id res chain seq x y z
N MET A 1 -14.65 0.47 -12.93
CA MET A 1 -14.39 1.55 -11.96
C MET A 1 -13.21 1.13 -11.10
N ILE A 2 -12.24 2.01 -10.88
CA ILE A 2 -11.07 1.77 -10.04
C ILE A 2 -11.30 2.45 -8.69
N PHE A 3 -11.18 1.71 -7.60
CA PHE A 3 -11.32 2.25 -6.25
C PHE A 3 -9.94 2.49 -5.60
N PRO A 4 -9.83 3.36 -4.57
CA PRO A 4 -8.59 3.51 -3.82
C PRO A 4 -8.06 2.17 -3.27
N ASP A 5 -8.96 1.28 -2.81
CA ASP A 5 -8.61 -0.07 -2.36
C ASP A 5 -7.89 -0.89 -3.45
N ASP A 6 -8.29 -0.76 -4.72
CA ASP A 6 -7.63 -1.44 -5.83
C ASP A 6 -6.16 -0.99 -5.96
N LYS A 7 -5.91 0.32 -5.87
CA LYS A 7 -4.56 0.91 -5.96
C LYS A 7 -3.68 0.46 -4.80
N ILE A 8 -4.21 0.52 -3.58
CA ILE A 8 -3.45 0.12 -2.38
C ILE A 8 -3.17 -1.38 -2.40
N ARG A 9 -4.09 -2.22 -2.85
CA ARG A 9 -3.85 -3.67 -2.99
C ARG A 9 -2.74 -3.99 -3.98
N VAL A 10 -2.69 -3.31 -5.12
CA VAL A 10 -1.57 -3.46 -6.08
C VAL A 10 -0.26 -3.05 -5.43
N ILE A 11 -0.22 -1.91 -4.73
CA ILE A 11 0.98 -1.46 -4.01
C ILE A 11 1.43 -2.53 -2.99
N LEU A 12 0.52 -3.03 -2.17
CA LEU A 12 0.82 -4.06 -1.16
C LEU A 12 1.33 -5.36 -1.79
N LYS A 13 0.79 -5.78 -2.94
CA LYS A 13 1.31 -6.93 -3.70
C LYS A 13 2.74 -6.66 -4.16
N GLU A 14 2.98 -5.53 -4.80
CA GLU A 14 4.28 -5.20 -5.41
C GLU A 14 5.36 -4.87 -4.36
N MET A 15 5.00 -4.70 -3.08
CA MET A 15 5.96 -4.76 -1.97
C MET A 15 6.59 -6.15 -1.79
N ALA A 16 6.07 -7.20 -2.44
CA ALA A 16 6.56 -8.57 -2.38
C ALA A 16 6.57 -9.19 -0.96
N ILE A 17 5.64 -8.75 -0.11
CA ILE A 17 5.52 -9.17 1.31
C ILE A 17 4.76 -10.49 1.50
N GLU A 18 4.56 -11.27 0.45
CA GLU A 18 3.91 -12.59 0.54
C GLU A 18 4.86 -13.64 1.13
N ASN A 19 6.14 -13.57 0.75
CA ASN A 19 7.17 -14.53 1.20
C ASN A 19 7.93 -14.07 2.45
N GLU A 20 7.98 -12.76 2.68
CA GLU A 20 8.76 -12.15 3.76
C GLU A 20 7.89 -11.11 4.47
N PRO A 21 7.48 -11.35 5.72
CA PRO A 21 6.73 -10.37 6.49
C PRO A 21 7.56 -9.11 6.70
N VAL A 22 6.91 -7.95 6.63
CA VAL A 22 7.55 -6.66 6.88
C VAL A 22 6.97 -6.02 8.14
N LYS A 23 7.82 -5.40 8.97
CA LYS A 23 7.33 -4.51 10.02
C LYS A 23 6.66 -3.31 9.36
N PHE A 24 5.36 -3.17 9.55
CA PHE A 24 4.57 -2.13 8.93
C PHE A 24 4.66 -0.84 9.75
N ASP A 25 5.13 0.22 9.12
CA ASP A 25 5.15 1.56 9.69
C ASP A 25 4.17 2.45 8.92
N ASP A 26 3.07 2.82 9.58
CA ASP A 26 2.02 3.66 8.98
C ASP A 26 2.54 5.05 8.59
N LYS A 27 3.47 5.62 9.36
CA LYS A 27 4.06 6.93 9.05
C LYS A 27 4.86 6.85 7.74
N ILE A 28 5.68 5.81 7.58
CA ILE A 28 6.45 5.59 6.33
C ILE A 28 5.49 5.39 5.16
N PHE A 29 4.40 4.65 5.36
CA PHE A 29 3.37 4.47 4.36
C PHE A 29 2.73 5.80 3.93
N GLN A 30 2.26 6.59 4.88
CA GLN A 30 1.60 7.89 4.63
C GLN A 30 2.53 8.88 3.93
N ILE A 31 3.78 9.00 4.40
CA ILE A 31 4.79 9.90 3.79
C ILE A 31 5.09 9.49 2.35
N THR A 32 5.33 8.19 2.11
CA THR A 32 5.65 7.68 0.78
C THR A 32 4.50 7.93 -0.19
N LEU A 33 3.26 7.60 0.19
CA LEU A 33 2.09 7.84 -0.66
C LEU A 33 1.85 9.34 -0.92
N TYR A 34 2.12 10.20 0.05
CA TYR A 34 2.04 11.64 -0.13
C TYR A 34 3.07 12.18 -1.15
N GLU A 35 4.32 11.72 -1.08
CA GLU A 35 5.35 12.08 -2.05
C GLU A 35 4.97 11.64 -3.47
N TYR A 36 4.48 10.41 -3.62
CA TYR A 36 4.03 9.89 -4.91
C TYR A 36 2.74 10.53 -5.41
N LYS A 37 1.85 10.98 -4.52
CA LYS A 37 0.70 11.80 -4.93
C LYS A 37 1.16 13.11 -5.55
N ASN A 38 2.19 13.76 -4.99
CA ASN A 38 2.73 14.99 -5.57
C ASN A 38 3.40 14.76 -6.93
N ARG A 39 4.01 13.57 -7.13
CA ARG A 39 4.64 13.19 -8.41
C ARG A 39 3.65 12.72 -9.47
N PHE A 40 2.61 12.00 -9.06
CA PHE A 40 1.58 11.40 -9.92
C PHE A 40 0.17 11.78 -9.43
N PRO A 41 -0.22 13.06 -9.50
CA PRO A 41 -1.47 13.55 -8.90
C PRO A 41 -2.72 12.87 -9.47
N ASP A 42 -2.73 12.57 -10.78
CA ASP A 42 -3.85 11.91 -11.45
C ASP A 42 -4.06 10.46 -10.95
N LEU A 43 -2.97 9.78 -10.57
CA LEU A 43 -3.03 8.38 -10.13
C LEU A 43 -3.62 8.27 -8.73
N LEU A 44 -3.44 9.26 -7.86
CA LEU A 44 -3.85 9.23 -6.45
C LEU A 44 -4.76 10.43 -6.11
N ASN A 45 -5.53 10.89 -7.09
CA ASN A 45 -6.31 12.13 -6.99
C ASN A 45 -7.35 12.08 -5.86
N GLU A 46 -7.91 10.91 -5.57
CA GLU A 46 -8.93 10.68 -4.55
C GLU A 46 -8.39 10.68 -3.12
N ILE A 47 -7.07 10.53 -2.94
CA ILE A 47 -6.43 10.49 -1.62
C ILE A 47 -6.05 11.92 -1.22
N THR A 48 -6.74 12.49 -0.24
CA THR A 48 -6.40 13.82 0.30
C THR A 48 -5.55 13.67 1.56
N PHE A 49 -4.53 14.51 1.71
CA PHE A 49 -3.65 14.53 2.87
C PHE A 49 -3.81 15.83 3.66
N SER A 50 -3.96 15.72 4.98
CA SER A 50 -3.77 16.81 5.91
C SER A 50 -2.27 16.99 6.21
N ARG A 51 -1.84 18.24 6.37
CA ARG A 51 -0.47 18.62 6.77
C ARG A 51 -0.41 19.27 8.16
N SER A 52 -1.52 19.26 8.91
CA SER A 52 -1.60 19.90 10.23
C SER A 52 -0.88 19.12 11.34
N GLY A 53 -0.48 17.88 11.07
CA GLY A 53 0.20 17.00 12.02
C GLY A 53 1.72 16.96 11.87
N THR A 54 2.36 16.01 12.58
CA THR A 54 3.82 15.78 12.54
C THR A 54 4.32 15.20 11.22
N HIS A 55 3.42 14.66 10.40
CA HIS A 55 3.67 14.17 9.06
C HIS A 55 2.37 14.25 8.24
N PRO A 56 2.43 14.20 6.89
CA PRO A 56 1.24 14.12 6.06
C PRO A 56 0.38 12.90 6.42
N TYR A 57 -0.93 13.09 6.52
CA TYR A 57 -1.84 12.03 6.94
C TYR A 57 -3.12 12.01 6.11
N SER A 58 -3.60 10.82 5.74
CA SER A 58 -4.87 10.62 5.05
C SER A 58 -5.77 9.62 5.76
N ASP A 59 -6.94 10.08 6.22
CA ASP A 59 -7.99 9.24 6.79
C ASP A 59 -8.48 8.17 5.80
N LEU A 60 -8.55 8.52 4.50
CA LEU A 60 -8.95 7.57 3.48
C LEU A 60 -7.95 6.43 3.38
N LEU A 61 -6.65 6.75 3.42
CA LEU A 61 -5.58 5.77 3.33
C LEU A 61 -5.59 4.82 4.54
N GLU A 62 -5.73 5.37 5.74
CA GLU A 62 -5.87 4.60 6.98
C GLU A 62 -7.07 3.63 6.90
N ARG A 63 -8.22 4.11 6.42
CA ARG A 63 -9.42 3.28 6.24
C ARG A 63 -9.22 2.18 5.22
N VAL A 64 -8.54 2.46 4.10
CA VAL A 64 -8.22 1.45 3.08
C VAL A 64 -7.29 0.38 3.66
N LEU A 65 -6.24 0.76 4.38
CA LEU A 65 -5.33 -0.17 5.04
C LEU A 65 -6.06 -1.01 6.10
N THR A 66 -6.91 -0.38 6.89
CA THR A 66 -7.76 -1.07 7.88
C THR A 66 -8.66 -2.11 7.21
N ARG A 67 -9.30 -1.75 6.09
CA ARG A 67 -10.07 -2.71 5.29
C ARG A 67 -9.21 -3.83 4.72
N ALA A 68 -7.99 -3.55 4.26
CA ALA A 68 -7.07 -4.58 3.78
C ALA A 68 -6.72 -5.61 4.88
N LYS A 69 -6.52 -5.14 6.13
CA LYS A 69 -6.33 -6.00 7.30
C LYS A 69 -7.60 -6.81 7.63
N ILE A 70 -8.77 -6.17 7.69
CA ILE A 70 -10.05 -6.83 8.01
C ILE A 70 -10.47 -7.85 6.95
N SER A 71 -10.34 -7.50 5.66
CA SER A 71 -10.67 -8.38 4.54
C SER A 71 -9.64 -9.50 4.31
N ARG A 72 -8.65 -9.62 5.21
CA ARG A 72 -7.58 -10.60 5.17
C ARG A 72 -6.78 -10.56 3.86
N VAL A 73 -6.65 -9.39 3.23
CA VAL A 73 -5.62 -9.18 2.19
C VAL A 73 -4.25 -9.12 2.85
N LEU A 74 -4.17 -8.47 4.01
CA LEU A 74 -3.00 -8.48 4.88
C LEU A 74 -3.26 -9.40 6.07
N GLU A 75 -2.30 -10.28 6.37
CA GLU A 75 -2.24 -11.08 7.59
C GLU A 75 -1.17 -10.52 8.52
N THR A 76 -1.47 -10.45 9.81
CA THR A 76 -0.48 -10.13 10.84
C THR A 76 0.20 -11.40 11.32
N VAL A 77 1.53 -11.41 11.37
CA VAL A 77 2.30 -12.63 11.71
C VAL A 77 2.68 -12.73 13.18
N ASN A 78 2.48 -11.67 13.97
CA ASN A 78 2.82 -11.63 15.39
C ASN A 78 1.66 -11.06 16.25
N PRO A 79 1.61 -11.40 17.56
CA PRO A 79 0.59 -10.91 18.48
C PRO A 79 0.55 -9.38 18.63
N ASP A 80 1.67 -8.70 18.40
CA ASP A 80 1.75 -7.23 18.50
C ASP A 80 1.31 -6.52 17.21
N PHE A 81 0.86 -7.27 16.20
CA PHE A 81 0.36 -6.77 14.91
C PHE A 81 1.32 -5.88 14.12
N GLU A 82 2.60 -5.85 14.52
CA GLU A 82 3.64 -5.03 13.90
C GLU A 82 4.05 -5.55 12.52
N TYR A 83 4.08 -6.87 12.33
CA TYR A 83 4.54 -7.48 11.10
C TYR A 83 3.34 -7.92 10.26
N VAL A 84 3.32 -7.47 9.01
CA VAL A 84 2.29 -7.82 8.03
C VAL A 84 2.88 -8.60 6.87
N LYS A 85 2.11 -9.55 6.36
CA LYS A 85 2.37 -10.25 5.12
C LYS A 85 1.13 -10.22 4.23
N LEU A 86 1.33 -10.37 2.92
CA LEU A 86 0.20 -10.63 2.04
C LEU A 86 -0.36 -12.03 2.33
N LYS A 87 -1.68 -12.17 2.39
CA LYS A 87 -2.31 -13.48 2.58
C LYS A 87 -2.13 -14.38 1.36
N ASN A 88 -1.92 -15.68 1.59
CA ASN A 88 -1.96 -16.69 0.53
C ASN A 88 -3.28 -16.60 -0.27
N GLY A 89 -3.20 -16.51 -1.59
CA GLY A 89 -4.39 -16.35 -2.45
C GLY A 89 -4.73 -14.89 -2.80
N ALA A 90 -4.22 -13.91 -2.03
CA ALA A 90 -4.49 -12.51 -2.31
C ALA A 90 -3.68 -12.01 -3.51
N SER A 91 -2.48 -12.54 -3.73
CA SER A 91 -1.63 -12.25 -4.89
C SER A 91 -2.34 -12.63 -6.19
N GLU A 92 -2.86 -13.86 -6.27
CA GLU A 92 -3.60 -14.35 -7.44
C GLU A 92 -4.88 -13.55 -7.67
N TYR A 93 -5.64 -13.22 -6.60
CA TYR A 93 -6.83 -12.37 -6.73
C TYR A 93 -6.50 -10.98 -7.29
N ILE A 94 -5.39 -10.37 -6.83
CA ILE A 94 -4.95 -9.06 -7.31
C ILE A 94 -4.56 -9.15 -8.78
N ASP A 95 -3.82 -10.18 -9.18
CA ASP A 95 -3.42 -10.41 -10.57
C ASP A 95 -4.61 -10.63 -11.50
N GLU A 96 -5.58 -11.44 -11.09
CA GLU A 96 -6.71 -11.80 -11.94
C GLU A 96 -7.82 -10.74 -11.99
N LYS A 97 -8.06 -10.02 -10.88
CA LYS A 97 -9.26 -9.19 -10.72
C LYS A 97 -8.97 -7.71 -10.59
N ILE A 98 -7.76 -7.32 -10.16
CA ILE A 98 -7.44 -5.93 -9.84
C ILE A 98 -6.51 -5.33 -10.90
N ILE A 99 -5.37 -5.95 -11.20
CA ILE A 99 -4.41 -5.44 -12.20
C ILE A 99 -5.05 -5.18 -13.57
N PRO A 100 -5.96 -6.03 -14.11
CA PRO A 100 -6.58 -5.79 -15.42
C PRO A 100 -7.43 -4.51 -15.48
N LYS A 101 -7.74 -3.88 -14.35
CA LYS A 101 -8.44 -2.59 -14.31
C LYS A 101 -7.53 -1.42 -14.67
N PHE A 102 -6.21 -1.59 -14.62
CA PHE A 102 -5.23 -0.54 -14.84
C PHE A 102 -4.61 -0.63 -16.24
N ASN A 103 -4.28 0.53 -16.82
CA ASN A 103 -3.38 0.55 -17.97
C ASN A 103 -1.93 0.34 -17.50
N ASP A 104 -1.04 -0.01 -18.44
CA ASP A 104 0.36 -0.30 -18.15
C ASP A 104 1.07 0.84 -17.42
N ARG A 105 0.83 2.09 -17.83
CA ARG A 105 1.47 3.27 -17.22
C ARG A 105 1.10 3.39 -15.75
N ASP A 106 -0.17 3.25 -15.41
CA ASP A 106 -0.66 3.39 -14.04
C ASP A 106 -0.24 2.18 -13.19
N TYR A 107 -0.23 0.97 -13.75
CA TYR A 107 0.32 -0.21 -13.08
C TYR A 107 1.81 -0.05 -12.75
N GLN A 108 2.64 0.40 -13.71
CA GLN A 108 4.08 0.59 -13.47
C GLN A 108 4.35 1.62 -12.37
N ARG A 109 3.53 2.68 -12.27
CA ARG A 109 3.64 3.66 -11.17
C ARG A 109 3.23 3.07 -9.82
N LEU A 110 2.17 2.26 -9.76
CA LEU A 110 1.78 1.57 -8.52
C LEU A 110 2.86 0.57 -8.08
N LYS A 111 3.49 -0.11 -9.04
CA LYS A 111 4.62 -0.99 -8.81
C LYS A 111 5.83 -0.23 -8.26
N GLU A 112 6.17 0.92 -8.84
CA GLU A 112 7.23 1.81 -8.35
C GLU A 112 7.00 2.19 -6.87
N ILE A 113 5.76 2.54 -6.52
CA ILE A 113 5.38 2.85 -5.13
C ILE A 113 5.59 1.63 -4.21
N GLY A 114 5.14 0.44 -4.61
CA GLY A 114 5.27 -0.78 -3.81
C GLY A 114 6.73 -1.15 -3.53
N ILE A 115 7.58 -1.07 -4.55
CA ILE A 115 9.03 -1.34 -4.42
C ILE A 115 9.69 -0.33 -3.47
N GLU A 116 9.43 0.97 -3.66
CA GLU A 116 10.01 2.03 -2.82
C GLU A 116 9.55 1.92 -1.37
N LEU A 117 8.27 1.61 -1.15
CA LEU A 117 7.73 1.44 0.18
C LEU A 117 8.38 0.26 0.91
N ASN A 118 8.54 -0.90 0.25
CA ASN A 118 9.23 -2.05 0.83
C ASN A 118 10.69 -1.70 1.20
N LYS A 119 11.39 -1.01 0.31
CA LYS A 119 12.76 -0.55 0.55
C LYS A 119 12.84 0.33 1.82
N ARG A 120 12.01 1.36 1.93
CA ARG A 120 12.00 2.29 3.08
C ARG A 120 11.67 1.58 4.39
N LEU A 121 10.70 0.67 4.37
CA LEU A 121 10.34 -0.12 5.55
C LEU A 121 11.48 -1.02 6.03
N LYS A 122 12.31 -1.54 5.13
CA LYS A 122 13.49 -2.33 5.50
C LYS A 122 14.64 -1.47 6.04
N GLU A 123 14.84 -0.28 5.47
CA GLU A 123 15.88 0.66 5.93
C GLU A 123 15.64 1.18 7.36
N THR A 124 14.38 1.33 7.79
CA THR A 124 14.05 1.74 9.17
C THR A 124 14.21 0.62 10.21
N GLN A 125 14.50 -0.61 9.78
CA GLN A 125 14.72 -1.78 10.66
C GLN A 125 16.20 -2.13 10.85
N SER A 126 17.11 -1.45 10.14
CA SER A 126 18.57 -1.63 10.20
C SER A 126 19.22 -0.65 11.16
#